data_AF-E3LU90-F1
#
_entry.id   AF-E3LU90-F1
#
_cell.length_a   1.000
_cell.length_b   1.000
_cell.length_c   1.000
_cell.angle_alpha   90.00
_cell.angle_beta   90.00
_cell.angle_gamma   90.00
#
_symmetry.space_group_name_H-M   'P 1'
#
loop_
_entity.id
_entity.type
_entity.pdbx_description
1 polymer ?
#
loop_
_entity_poly.entity_id
_entity_poly.type
_entity_poly.pdbx_seq_one_letter_code
_entity_poly.pdbx_strand_id
1 'polypeptide(L)'
;MLSDFIISHTPLSTPPKPHRTSFSIRQLKRARQRYSKLLKLPNPPADQIFRLRTLIASTSKRIKSNMINLFRNISRFQHGFLSKRSCSSSLVHSISEYRLLLSSHKSLDVVYFDFRKAFDQVDHQFLISKLDSFGIPSNIISWLTDFLSDRTFSVKIDDFVGTPSASIPSGVPQGSVSGPLLFLVFINDLLLKLADISSLCIAAFADDIKLYSHDPLALQMGIDLVESWASDNSLPLAHSKTALLRLGPRNSSHPYTIGGSLIDSVDSVRDLGLLIEPNLKFTRHINRAVALALLRSKQLLKSFKSNSPQFYIFLFKTYVLPLVEYCSVVYSPPPSSKLAHKLETPLRFFSRKILQRCNTPYCSYSDRLSQLDLFSMRHRRLKAQLLLLYNLIIGASYFPSLETHVRLSSSSRRPMSLICINPNCSNFFSTVIPIWNALTINVPHFLCPSEFNSLLVNNIARF
;
A
#
# COMPACT_ATOMS: atom_id res chain seq x y z
N MET A 1 -63.33 -3.18 42.64
CA MET A 1 -63.19 -1.74 42.89
C MET A 1 -62.28 -1.22 41.78
N LEU A 2 -62.75 -0.69 40.65
CA LEU A 2 -63.37 0.65 40.48
C LEU A 2 -62.58 1.66 41.33
N SER A 3 -61.86 2.66 40.84
CA SER A 3 -61.81 3.43 39.58
C SER A 3 -60.41 4.13 39.56
N ASP A 4 -59.78 4.54 38.45
CA ASP A 4 -60.20 5.63 37.56
C ASP A 4 -59.62 5.47 36.15
N PHE A 5 -60.51 5.65 35.19
CA PHE A 5 -60.30 5.87 33.75
C PHE A 5 -60.03 7.35 33.48
N ILE A 6 -59.07 7.68 32.60
CA ILE A 6 -59.32 8.54 31.43
C ILE A 6 -58.46 8.02 30.26
N ILE A 7 -59.12 7.62 29.18
CA ILE A 7 -58.56 7.35 27.85
C ILE A 7 -58.99 8.50 26.93
N SER A 8 -58.08 9.01 26.09
CA SER A 8 -58.45 9.61 24.80
C SER A 8 -57.41 9.26 23.73
N HIS A 9 -57.85 8.54 22.70
CA HIS A 9 -57.07 8.07 21.53
C HIS A 9 -56.73 9.22 20.56
N THR A 10 -55.54 9.28 19.94
CA THR A 10 -55.17 8.83 18.56
C THR A 10 -54.01 9.73 18.07
N PRO A 11 -53.28 9.48 16.96
CA PRO A 11 -52.96 8.24 16.25
C PRO A 11 -51.43 7.98 16.18
N LEU A 12 -51.04 6.81 15.64
CA LEU A 12 -49.66 6.46 15.31
C LEU A 12 -48.98 7.58 14.51
N SER A 13 -47.95 8.20 15.09
CA SER A 13 -47.02 9.03 14.35
C SER A 13 -46.12 8.12 13.51
N THR A 14 -46.20 8.36 12.20
CA THR A 14 -45.41 7.81 11.10
C THR A 14 -44.00 7.38 11.45
N PRO A 15 -43.46 6.29 10.86
CA PRO A 15 -42.05 5.96 10.99
C PRO A 15 -41.21 7.18 10.56
N PRO A 16 -40.05 7.45 11.18
CA PRO A 16 -39.20 8.56 10.78
C PRO A 16 -38.90 8.39 9.29
N LYS A 17 -39.36 9.36 8.48
CA LYS A 17 -39.03 9.42 7.06
C LYS A 17 -37.52 9.21 6.91
N PRO A 18 -37.06 8.38 5.97
CA PRO A 18 -35.63 8.24 5.72
C PRO A 18 -35.08 9.64 5.50
N HIS A 19 -34.11 10.05 6.32
CA HIS A 19 -33.47 11.36 6.17
C HIS A 19 -32.94 11.48 4.74
N ARG A 20 -33.69 12.17 3.88
CA ARG A 20 -33.20 12.73 2.62
C ARG A 20 -32.06 13.68 2.99
N THR A 21 -30.83 13.19 2.93
CA THR A 21 -29.65 14.05 2.80
C THR A 21 -28.74 13.50 1.69
N SER A 22 -29.31 13.32 0.51
CA SER A 22 -28.52 13.39 -0.72
C SER A 22 -28.01 14.83 -0.84
N PHE A 23 -26.82 15.12 -0.30
CA PHE A 23 -26.15 16.37 -0.64
C PHE A 23 -25.87 16.33 -2.14
N SER A 24 -26.55 17.20 -2.90
CA SER A 24 -26.48 17.14 -4.36
C SER A 24 -25.14 17.68 -4.83
N ILE A 25 -24.64 17.15 -5.95
CA ILE A 25 -23.49 17.69 -6.71
C ILE A 25 -23.59 19.23 -6.89
N ARG A 26 -24.81 19.77 -7.02
CA ARG A 26 -25.09 21.20 -7.09
C ARG A 26 -24.62 21.97 -5.84
N GLN A 27 -24.73 21.38 -4.64
CA GLN A 27 -24.26 21.98 -3.40
C GLN A 27 -22.73 22.04 -3.34
N LEU A 28 -22.02 21.01 -3.86
CA LEU A 28 -20.55 21.03 -3.94
C LEU A 28 -20.06 22.10 -4.91
N LYS A 29 -20.68 22.20 -6.10
CA LYS A 29 -20.38 23.26 -7.09
C LYS A 29 -20.57 24.66 -6.47
N ARG A 30 -21.70 24.88 -5.78
CA ARG A 30 -21.99 26.15 -5.08
C ARG A 30 -20.99 26.44 -3.96
N ALA A 31 -20.60 25.42 -3.17
CA ALA A 31 -19.61 25.57 -2.10
C ALA A 31 -18.22 25.91 -2.64
N ARG A 32 -17.77 25.24 -3.71
CA ARG A 32 -16.46 25.49 -4.34
C ARG A 32 -16.41 26.88 -5.00
N GLN A 33 -17.49 27.29 -5.65
CA GLN A 33 -17.60 28.63 -6.24
C GLN A 33 -17.59 29.72 -5.15
N ARG A 34 -18.29 29.52 -4.03
CA ARG A 34 -18.24 30.41 -2.86
C ARG A 34 -16.85 30.46 -2.23
N TYR A 35 -16.20 29.31 -2.07
CA TYR A 35 -14.83 29.23 -1.53
C TYR A 35 -13.82 29.96 -2.41
N SER A 36 -13.90 29.78 -3.74
CA SER A 36 -13.05 30.49 -4.71
C SER A 36 -13.27 32.01 -4.69
N LYS A 37 -14.52 32.48 -4.56
CA LYS A 37 -14.82 33.91 -4.39
C LYS A 37 -14.27 34.46 -3.07
N LEU A 38 -14.39 33.70 -1.97
CA LEU A 38 -13.90 34.12 -0.66
C LEU A 38 -12.37 34.30 -0.62
N LEU A 39 -11.62 33.43 -1.29
CA LEU A 39 -10.15 33.52 -1.36
C LEU A 39 -9.64 34.76 -2.13
N LYS A 40 -10.50 35.44 -2.88
CA LYS A 40 -10.15 36.68 -3.61
C LYS A 40 -10.34 37.95 -2.77
N LEU A 41 -10.89 37.85 -1.55
CA LEU A 41 -11.06 38.99 -0.66
C LEU A 41 -9.73 39.32 0.05
N PRO A 42 -9.38 40.61 0.23
CA PRO A 42 -8.32 41.01 1.14
C PRO A 42 -8.80 40.74 2.57
N ASN A 43 -8.21 39.77 3.27
CA ASN A 43 -8.60 39.30 4.61
C ASN A 43 -9.95 38.57 4.70
N PRO A 44 -10.05 37.35 4.13
CA PRO A 44 -11.24 36.55 4.24
C PRO A 44 -11.47 36.05 5.68
N PRO A 45 -12.72 36.05 6.18
CA PRO A 45 -13.03 35.63 7.54
C PRO A 45 -12.68 34.15 7.77
N ALA A 46 -11.78 33.89 8.72
CA ALA A 46 -11.21 32.56 8.97
C ALA A 46 -12.26 31.47 9.27
N ASP A 47 -13.34 31.82 9.97
CA ASP A 47 -14.44 30.90 10.30
C ASP A 47 -15.21 30.46 9.04
N GLN A 48 -15.47 31.37 8.08
CA GLN A 48 -16.10 30.98 6.81
C GLN A 48 -15.20 30.10 5.94
N ILE A 49 -13.89 30.37 5.91
CA ILE A 49 -12.91 29.51 5.23
C ILE A 49 -12.90 28.13 5.87
N PHE A 50 -12.84 28.06 7.21
CA PHE A 50 -12.83 26.80 7.94
C PHE A 50 -14.10 25.99 7.71
N ARG A 51 -15.28 26.63 7.77
CA ARG A 51 -16.58 25.98 7.50
C ARG A 51 -16.67 25.46 6.07
N LEU A 52 -16.22 26.23 5.07
CA LEU A 52 -16.23 25.80 3.67
C LEU A 52 -15.20 24.70 3.39
N ARG A 53 -14.00 24.76 3.98
CA ARG A 53 -13.02 23.66 3.95
C ARG A 53 -13.60 22.39 4.55
N THR A 54 -14.24 22.50 5.71
CA THR A 54 -14.89 21.38 6.40
C THR A 54 -16.07 20.83 5.59
N LEU A 55 -16.84 21.70 4.93
CA LEU A 55 -17.93 21.31 4.04
C LEU A 55 -17.39 20.57 2.81
N ILE A 56 -16.35 21.09 2.14
CA ILE A 56 -15.69 20.46 0.98
C ILE A 56 -15.06 19.12 1.40
N ALA A 57 -14.41 19.05 2.57
CA ALA A 57 -13.80 17.82 3.08
C ALA A 57 -14.86 16.76 3.45
N SER A 58 -15.95 17.16 4.12
CA SER A 58 -17.04 16.24 4.49
C SER A 58 -17.84 15.75 3.28
N THR A 59 -18.13 16.63 2.31
CA THR A 59 -18.74 16.22 1.03
C THR A 59 -17.78 15.38 0.19
N SER A 60 -16.48 15.68 0.14
CA SER A 60 -15.48 14.83 -0.52
C SER A 60 -15.37 13.45 0.15
N LYS A 61 -15.48 13.38 1.48
CA LYS A 61 -15.51 12.11 2.24
C LYS A 61 -16.76 11.29 1.93
N ARG A 62 -17.92 11.94 1.77
CA ARG A 62 -19.21 11.31 1.43
C ARG A 62 -19.28 10.90 -0.05
N ILE A 63 -18.66 11.68 -0.93
CA ILE A 63 -18.40 11.31 -2.34
C ILE A 63 -17.47 10.10 -2.38
N LYS A 64 -16.40 10.07 -1.57
CA LYS A 64 -15.49 8.92 -1.46
C LYS A 64 -16.23 7.65 -1.04
N SER A 65 -17.10 7.70 -0.02
CA SER A 65 -17.86 6.52 0.42
C SER A 65 -18.85 6.02 -0.64
N ASN A 66 -19.48 6.93 -1.41
CA ASN A 66 -20.38 6.56 -2.49
C ASN A 66 -19.62 6.07 -3.74
N MET A 67 -18.49 6.70 -4.07
CA MET A 67 -17.61 6.32 -5.18
C MET A 67 -17.00 4.93 -4.96
N ILE A 68 -16.55 4.59 -3.74
CA ILE A 68 -15.98 3.26 -3.47
C ILE A 68 -16.98 2.13 -3.79
N ASN A 69 -18.28 2.35 -3.57
CA ASN A 69 -19.31 1.38 -3.94
C ASN A 69 -19.56 1.30 -5.45
N LEU A 70 -19.27 2.36 -6.19
CA LEU A 70 -19.39 2.41 -7.65
C LEU A 70 -18.18 1.76 -8.35
N PHE A 71 -17.00 1.73 -7.70
CA PHE A 71 -15.77 1.17 -8.24
C PHE A 71 -15.50 -0.31 -7.85
N ARG A 72 -16.56 -1.12 -7.68
CA ARG A 72 -16.44 -2.52 -7.23
C ARG A 72 -15.72 -3.45 -8.19
N ASN A 73 -15.60 -3.07 -9.47
CA ASN A 73 -15.06 -3.91 -10.55
C ASN A 73 -13.59 -3.60 -10.89
N ILE A 74 -12.85 -2.99 -9.96
CA ILE A 74 -11.40 -2.81 -10.15
C ILE A 74 -10.71 -4.18 -10.08
N SER A 75 -9.81 -4.42 -11.01
CA SER A 75 -9.05 -5.65 -11.17
C SER A 75 -8.46 -6.13 -9.85
N ARG A 76 -8.55 -7.45 -9.65
CA ARG A 76 -8.02 -8.13 -8.46
C ARG A 76 -6.50 -8.00 -8.33
N PHE A 77 -5.80 -7.66 -9.41
CA PHE A 77 -4.34 -7.48 -9.46
C PHE A 77 -3.87 -6.10 -8.97
N GLN A 78 -4.76 -5.10 -8.91
CA GLN A 78 -4.43 -3.73 -8.54
C GLN A 78 -4.35 -3.53 -7.01
N HIS A 79 -3.18 -3.26 -6.45
CA HIS A 79 -3.03 -3.00 -5.00
C HIS A 79 -3.04 -1.52 -4.61
N GLY A 80 -2.74 -0.64 -5.54
CA GLY A 80 -2.61 0.80 -5.27
C GLY A 80 -3.95 1.43 -4.89
N PHE A 81 -3.94 2.32 -3.91
CA PHE A 81 -5.07 3.17 -3.49
C PHE A 81 -6.38 2.46 -3.07
N LEU A 82 -6.39 1.13 -2.98
CA LEU A 82 -7.55 0.35 -2.56
C LEU A 82 -7.49 -0.02 -1.08
N SER A 83 -8.67 -0.15 -0.47
CA SER A 83 -8.76 -0.54 0.94
C SER A 83 -8.19 -1.94 1.16
N LYS A 84 -7.62 -2.18 2.35
CA LYS A 84 -7.03 -3.48 2.75
C LYS A 84 -5.85 -3.95 1.89
N ARG A 85 -5.37 -3.15 0.94
CA ARG A 85 -4.20 -3.43 0.10
C ARG A 85 -3.05 -2.52 0.52
N SER A 86 -1.84 -3.06 0.63
CA SER A 86 -0.64 -2.31 1.00
C SER A 86 0.54 -2.71 0.13
N CYS A 87 1.62 -1.92 0.16
CA CYS A 87 2.87 -2.31 -0.48
C CYS A 87 3.36 -3.66 0.05
N SER A 88 3.25 -3.89 1.37
CA SER A 88 3.65 -5.14 2.00
C SER A 88 2.80 -6.33 1.54
N SER A 89 1.47 -6.21 1.44
CA SER A 89 0.64 -7.32 0.98
C SER A 89 0.89 -7.65 -0.50
N SER A 90 1.07 -6.62 -1.34
CA SER A 90 1.40 -6.78 -2.76
C SER A 90 2.75 -7.49 -2.98
N LEU A 91 3.78 -7.07 -2.22
CA LEU A 91 5.10 -7.68 -2.29
C LEU A 91 5.12 -9.09 -1.71
N VAL A 92 4.42 -9.35 -0.60
CA VAL A 92 4.31 -10.71 -0.04
C VAL A 92 3.61 -11.65 -1.02
N HIS A 93 2.55 -11.19 -1.71
CA HIS A 93 1.91 -11.95 -2.77
C HIS A 93 2.89 -12.25 -3.92
N SER A 94 3.46 -11.20 -4.53
CA SER A 94 4.36 -11.34 -5.69
C SER A 94 5.54 -12.27 -5.39
N ILE A 95 6.22 -12.08 -4.24
CA ILE A 95 7.38 -12.90 -3.87
C ILE A 95 6.98 -14.35 -3.53
N SER A 96 5.78 -14.58 -3.00
CA SER A 96 5.29 -15.94 -2.75
C SER A 96 5.02 -16.66 -4.08
N GLU A 97 4.38 -15.98 -5.04
CA GLU A 97 4.15 -16.49 -6.40
C GLU A 97 5.47 -16.77 -7.12
N TYR A 98 6.44 -15.86 -7.02
CA TYR A 98 7.76 -16.07 -7.64
C TYR A 98 8.39 -17.36 -7.15
N ARG A 99 8.31 -17.61 -5.84
CA ARG A 99 8.91 -18.80 -5.22
C ARG A 99 8.17 -20.08 -5.59
N LEU A 100 6.84 -20.03 -5.73
CA LEU A 100 6.05 -21.16 -6.23
C LEU A 100 6.44 -21.48 -7.68
N LEU A 101 6.43 -20.49 -8.57
CA LEU A 101 6.82 -20.66 -9.98
C LEU A 101 8.25 -21.17 -10.12
N LEU A 102 9.20 -20.62 -9.36
CA LEU A 102 10.59 -21.08 -9.33
C LEU A 102 10.73 -22.50 -8.78
N SER A 103 9.87 -22.91 -7.84
CA SER A 103 9.91 -24.28 -7.31
C SER A 103 9.53 -25.30 -8.38
N SER A 104 8.54 -24.97 -9.21
CA SER A 104 8.00 -25.82 -10.27
C SER A 104 8.82 -25.77 -11.57
N HIS A 105 9.27 -24.59 -12.00
CA HIS A 105 9.84 -24.37 -13.34
C HIS A 105 11.35 -24.06 -13.33
N LYS A 106 11.93 -23.72 -12.17
CA LYS A 106 13.35 -23.33 -11.99
C LYS A 106 13.80 -22.07 -12.74
N SER A 107 12.91 -21.40 -13.48
CA SER A 107 13.12 -20.11 -14.13
C SER A 107 11.85 -19.26 -14.01
N LEU A 108 12.04 -17.94 -13.96
CA LEU A 108 10.97 -16.96 -13.97
C LEU A 108 11.53 -15.62 -14.43
N ASP A 109 10.89 -14.99 -15.40
CA ASP A 109 11.22 -13.63 -15.82
C ASP A 109 10.17 -12.65 -15.31
N VAL A 110 10.62 -11.46 -14.89
CA VAL A 110 9.75 -10.39 -14.40
C VAL A 110 10.08 -9.11 -15.15
N VAL A 111 9.09 -8.50 -15.80
CA VAL A 111 9.23 -7.21 -16.47
C VAL A 111 8.48 -6.14 -15.68
N TYR A 112 9.18 -5.05 -15.38
CA TYR A 112 8.65 -3.89 -14.68
C TYR A 112 8.46 -2.75 -15.68
N PHE A 113 7.28 -2.13 -15.66
CA PHE A 113 6.92 -1.03 -16.55
C PHE A 113 6.87 0.29 -15.78
N ASP A 114 7.27 1.39 -16.41
CA ASP A 114 7.13 2.76 -15.90
C ASP A 114 6.40 3.59 -16.95
N PHE A 115 5.29 4.22 -16.57
CA PHE A 115 4.57 5.15 -17.44
C PHE A 115 5.12 6.57 -17.26
N ARG A 116 5.29 7.31 -18.36
CA ARG A 116 5.80 8.69 -18.29
C ARG A 116 4.73 9.59 -17.67
N LYS A 117 4.97 10.07 -16.45
CA LYS A 117 4.08 11.01 -15.74
C LYS A 117 2.61 10.52 -15.75
N ALA A 118 2.39 9.27 -15.36
CA ALA A 118 1.12 8.55 -15.57
C ALA A 118 -0.13 9.36 -15.20
N PHE A 119 -0.14 9.99 -14.02
CA PHE A 119 -1.25 10.81 -13.54
C PHE A 119 -1.49 12.07 -14.37
N ASP A 120 -0.44 12.67 -14.93
CA ASP A 120 -0.51 13.93 -15.66
C ASP A 120 -0.85 13.71 -17.14
N GLN A 121 -0.66 12.50 -17.67
CA GLN A 121 -0.90 12.16 -19.08
C GLN A 121 -2.30 11.62 -19.36
N VAL A 122 -3.12 11.32 -18.34
CA VAL A 122 -4.47 10.75 -18.55
C VAL A 122 -5.32 11.64 -19.45
N ASP A 123 -5.60 11.19 -20.67
CA ASP A 123 -6.48 11.92 -21.57
C ASP A 123 -7.91 11.95 -21.01
N HIS A 124 -8.53 13.13 -21.04
CA HIS A 124 -9.86 13.32 -20.45
C HIS A 124 -10.95 12.63 -21.28
N GLN A 125 -10.86 12.63 -22.61
CA GLN A 125 -11.88 12.00 -23.46
C GLN A 125 -11.89 10.48 -23.26
N PHE A 126 -10.70 9.86 -23.27
CA PHE A 126 -10.57 8.42 -22.97
C PHE A 126 -10.98 8.08 -21.54
N LEU A 127 -10.66 8.93 -20.56
CA LEU A 127 -11.12 8.69 -19.19
C LEU A 127 -12.65 8.73 -19.09
N ILE A 128 -13.32 9.69 -19.75
CA ILE A 128 -14.78 9.78 -19.75
C ILE A 128 -15.41 8.56 -20.43
N SER A 129 -14.89 8.11 -21.57
CA SER A 129 -15.41 6.90 -22.24
C SER A 129 -15.22 5.63 -21.40
N LYS A 130 -14.09 5.52 -20.69
CA LYS A 130 -13.83 4.43 -19.75
C LYS A 130 -14.75 4.46 -18.54
N LEU A 131 -15.06 5.64 -18.00
CA LEU A 131 -16.02 5.77 -16.91
C LEU A 131 -17.42 5.29 -17.32
N ASP A 132 -17.83 5.59 -18.54
CA ASP A 132 -19.10 5.12 -19.11
C ASP A 132 -19.10 3.59 -19.25
N SER A 133 -18.06 3.04 -19.88
CA SER A 133 -17.85 1.59 -20.01
C SER A 133 -17.75 0.86 -18.66
N PHE A 134 -17.26 1.56 -17.62
CA PHE A 134 -17.17 1.02 -16.26
C PHE A 134 -18.55 0.96 -15.56
N GLY A 135 -19.59 1.59 -16.14
CA GLY A 135 -20.95 1.62 -15.60
C GLY A 135 -21.18 2.75 -14.60
N ILE A 136 -20.41 3.83 -14.67
CA ILE A 136 -20.62 5.00 -13.80
C ILE A 136 -21.87 5.77 -14.28
N PRO A 137 -22.79 6.14 -13.38
CA PRO A 137 -23.98 6.91 -13.76
C PRO A 137 -23.65 8.22 -14.50
N SER A 138 -24.39 8.51 -15.58
CA SER A 138 -24.16 9.66 -16.47
C SER A 138 -24.12 11.02 -15.77
N ASN A 139 -24.91 11.20 -14.71
CA ASN A 139 -24.89 12.42 -13.89
C ASN A 139 -23.57 12.61 -13.10
N ILE A 140 -22.92 11.51 -12.72
CA ILE A 140 -21.59 11.53 -12.08
C ILE A 140 -20.53 11.77 -13.14
N ILE A 141 -20.64 11.12 -14.31
CA ILE A 141 -19.74 11.35 -15.44
C ILE A 141 -19.75 12.83 -15.84
N SER A 142 -20.93 13.43 -16.04
CA SER A 142 -21.07 14.87 -16.33
C SER A 142 -20.38 15.75 -15.29
N TRP A 143 -20.49 15.41 -14.00
CA TRP A 143 -19.77 16.14 -12.96
C TRP A 143 -18.24 15.97 -13.05
N LEU A 144 -17.77 14.77 -13.36
CA LEU A 144 -16.35 14.48 -13.55
C LEU A 144 -15.79 15.19 -14.78
N THR A 145 -16.54 15.24 -15.88
CA THR A 145 -16.22 16.04 -17.06
C THR A 145 -16.01 17.49 -16.65
N ASP A 146 -17.00 18.12 -16.01
CA ASP A 146 -16.89 19.51 -15.53
C ASP A 146 -15.74 19.72 -14.52
N PHE A 147 -15.38 18.67 -13.76
CA PHE A 147 -14.29 18.73 -12.79
C PHE A 147 -12.91 18.71 -13.46
N LEU A 148 -12.80 18.09 -14.63
CA LEU A 148 -11.55 17.92 -15.38
C LEU A 148 -11.34 19.00 -16.46
N SER A 149 -12.43 19.53 -17.03
CA SER A 149 -12.43 20.56 -18.09
C SER A 149 -11.95 21.93 -17.62
N ASP A 150 -11.39 22.70 -18.58
CA ASP A 150 -11.00 24.11 -18.46
C ASP A 150 -10.14 24.43 -17.22
N ARG A 151 -9.34 23.46 -16.79
CA ARG A 151 -8.44 23.64 -15.65
C ARG A 151 -7.24 24.48 -16.05
N THR A 152 -6.87 25.37 -15.14
CA THR A 152 -5.64 26.17 -15.19
C THR A 152 -4.89 26.04 -13.88
N PHE A 153 -3.60 26.34 -13.87
CA PHE A 153 -2.82 26.46 -12.64
C PHE A 153 -2.11 27.81 -12.56
N SER A 154 -1.78 28.22 -11.35
CA SER A 154 -0.96 29.39 -11.03
C SER A 154 -0.03 29.01 -9.88
N VAL A 155 1.22 29.47 -9.93
CA VAL A 155 2.18 29.27 -8.84
C VAL A 155 1.96 30.36 -7.78
N LYS A 156 1.88 29.96 -6.50
CA LYS A 156 1.83 30.90 -5.37
C LYS A 156 3.12 30.79 -4.57
N ILE A 157 3.82 31.92 -4.38
CA ILE A 157 5.00 32.05 -3.54
C ILE A 157 4.68 33.12 -2.49
N ASP A 158 4.67 32.73 -1.21
CA ASP A 158 4.20 33.56 -0.10
C ASP A 158 2.82 34.18 -0.39
N ASP A 159 2.69 35.51 -0.41
CA ASP A 159 1.44 36.20 -0.72
C ASP A 159 1.26 36.52 -2.21
N PHE A 160 2.27 36.22 -3.03
CA PHE A 160 2.22 36.47 -4.47
C PHE A 160 1.64 35.26 -5.20
N VAL A 161 0.54 35.49 -5.90
CA VAL A 161 -0.05 34.51 -6.82
C VAL A 161 0.29 34.95 -8.23
N GLY A 162 1.03 34.10 -8.95
CA GLY A 162 1.31 34.31 -10.36
C GLY A 162 0.02 34.32 -11.18
N THR A 163 0.07 34.93 -12.36
CA THR A 163 -1.02 34.84 -13.32
C THR A 163 -1.28 33.37 -13.71
N PRO A 164 -2.53 32.97 -13.99
CA PRO A 164 -2.83 31.62 -14.47
C PRO A 164 -1.98 31.29 -15.70
N SER A 165 -1.08 30.32 -15.58
CA SER A 165 0.09 30.22 -16.46
C SER A 165 -0.09 29.24 -17.63
N ALA A 166 -1.05 28.32 -17.59
CA ALA A 166 -1.39 27.44 -18.73
C ALA A 166 -2.69 26.66 -18.50
N SER A 167 -3.34 26.29 -19.61
CA SER A 167 -4.40 25.27 -19.63
C SER A 167 -3.83 23.89 -19.29
N ILE A 168 -4.63 23.04 -18.66
CA ILE A 168 -4.30 21.66 -18.30
C ILE A 168 -5.17 20.72 -19.14
N PRO A 169 -4.72 20.31 -20.33
CA PRO A 169 -5.53 19.54 -21.28
C PRO A 169 -5.67 18.06 -20.88
N SER A 170 -4.81 17.55 -20.00
CA SER A 170 -4.78 16.14 -19.60
C SER A 170 -4.44 15.98 -18.12
N GLY A 171 -4.55 14.75 -17.65
CA GLY A 171 -4.21 14.32 -16.32
C GLY A 171 -5.34 14.41 -15.32
N VAL A 172 -5.22 13.63 -14.27
CA VAL A 172 -6.08 13.66 -13.08
C VAL A 172 -5.43 14.50 -11.98
N PRO A 173 -6.19 15.30 -11.21
CA PRO A 173 -5.57 16.20 -10.24
C PRO A 173 -4.87 15.45 -9.09
N GLN A 174 -3.55 15.57 -9.02
CA GLN A 174 -2.76 15.07 -7.90
C GLN A 174 -3.16 15.78 -6.59
N GLY A 175 -3.22 15.03 -5.48
CA GLY A 175 -3.68 15.54 -4.19
C GLY A 175 -5.20 15.66 -4.03
N SER A 176 -5.98 15.37 -5.08
CA SER A 176 -7.43 15.22 -4.96
C SER A 176 -7.82 13.84 -4.42
N VAL A 177 -9.01 13.76 -3.81
CA VAL A 177 -9.54 12.48 -3.30
C VAL A 177 -9.95 11.54 -4.43
N SER A 178 -10.39 12.09 -5.58
CA SER A 178 -10.88 11.33 -6.73
C SER A 178 -9.79 10.94 -7.72
N GLY A 179 -8.70 11.71 -7.84
CA GLY A 179 -7.64 11.49 -8.83
C GLY A 179 -7.11 10.05 -8.87
N PRO A 180 -6.72 9.46 -7.72
CA PRO A 180 -6.32 8.06 -7.65
C PRO A 180 -7.37 7.08 -8.18
N LEU A 181 -8.65 7.27 -7.83
CA LEU A 181 -9.73 6.38 -8.28
C LEU A 181 -9.95 6.49 -9.79
N LEU A 182 -9.89 7.70 -10.35
CA LEU A 182 -10.01 7.92 -11.79
C LEU A 182 -8.87 7.25 -12.55
N PHE A 183 -7.65 7.31 -12.03
CA PHE A 183 -6.53 6.58 -12.59
C PHE A 183 -6.73 5.06 -12.53
N LEU A 184 -7.24 4.54 -11.40
CA LEU A 184 -7.51 3.10 -11.29
C LEU A 184 -8.55 2.62 -12.31
N VAL A 185 -9.58 3.43 -12.62
CA VAL A 185 -10.54 3.13 -13.69
C VAL A 185 -9.84 3.15 -15.05
N PHE A 186 -9.02 4.17 -15.29
CA PHE A 186 -8.34 4.36 -16.56
C PHE A 186 -7.45 3.17 -16.94
N ILE A 187 -6.71 2.61 -15.97
CA ILE A 187 -5.79 1.49 -16.18
C ILE A 187 -6.49 0.12 -16.09
N ASN A 188 -7.76 0.07 -15.70
CA ASN A 188 -8.41 -1.18 -15.31
C ASN A 188 -8.54 -2.19 -16.45
N ASP A 189 -8.92 -1.73 -17.64
CA ASP A 189 -9.12 -2.57 -18.81
C ASP A 189 -7.81 -3.21 -19.30
N LEU A 190 -6.67 -2.54 -19.15
CA LEU A 190 -5.35 -3.16 -19.38
C LEU A 190 -5.18 -4.40 -18.49
N LEU A 191 -5.43 -4.24 -17.19
CA LEU A 191 -5.27 -5.34 -16.22
C LEU A 191 -6.26 -6.48 -16.44
N LEU A 192 -7.44 -6.20 -17.03
CA LEU A 192 -8.40 -7.23 -17.40
C LEU A 192 -7.94 -7.98 -18.65
N LYS A 193 -7.53 -7.28 -19.72
CA LYS A 193 -7.04 -7.90 -20.96
C LYS A 193 -5.79 -8.76 -20.72
N LEU A 194 -4.87 -8.29 -19.87
CA LEU A 194 -3.69 -9.07 -19.50
C LEU A 194 -4.05 -10.38 -18.79
N ALA A 195 -5.17 -10.41 -18.05
CA ALA A 195 -5.60 -11.58 -17.29
C ALA A 195 -6.04 -12.75 -18.17
N ASP A 196 -6.35 -12.47 -19.44
CA ASP A 196 -6.78 -13.47 -20.43
C ASP A 196 -5.58 -14.23 -21.05
N ILE A 197 -4.35 -13.74 -20.83
CA ILE A 197 -3.13 -14.42 -21.31
C ILE A 197 -2.77 -15.55 -20.35
N SER A 198 -2.88 -16.80 -20.84
CA SER A 198 -2.50 -17.98 -20.07
C SER A 198 -1.03 -17.93 -19.63
N SER A 199 -0.74 -18.46 -18.44
CA SER A 199 0.60 -18.50 -17.82
C SER A 199 1.20 -17.14 -17.45
N LEU A 200 0.56 -16.02 -17.82
CA LEU A 200 0.98 -14.68 -17.44
C LEU A 200 0.44 -14.30 -16.06
N CYS A 201 1.32 -13.86 -15.18
CA CYS A 201 0.95 -13.33 -13.87
C CYS A 201 1.15 -11.82 -13.82
N ILE A 202 0.26 -11.15 -13.09
CA ILE A 202 0.18 -9.67 -13.05
C ILE A 202 0.22 -9.21 -11.60
N ALA A 203 0.95 -8.14 -11.35
CA ALA A 203 0.84 -7.38 -10.12
C ALA A 203 0.91 -5.89 -10.45
N ALA A 204 -0.04 -5.11 -9.95
CA ALA A 204 -0.10 -3.68 -10.17
C ALA A 204 -0.21 -2.93 -8.85
N PHE A 205 0.38 -1.74 -8.78
CA PHE A 205 0.21 -0.80 -7.68
C PHE A 205 0.12 0.61 -8.25
N ALA A 206 -1.10 1.08 -8.47
CA ALA A 206 -1.38 2.27 -9.27
C ALA A 206 -0.79 2.12 -10.67
N ASP A 207 0.16 2.99 -11.04
CA ASP A 207 0.87 3.03 -12.31
C ASP A 207 2.05 2.03 -12.38
N ASP A 208 2.57 1.58 -11.23
CA ASP A 208 3.61 0.54 -11.19
C ASP A 208 2.98 -0.82 -11.59
N ILE A 209 3.24 -1.29 -12.80
CA ILE A 209 2.81 -2.62 -13.29
C ILE A 209 4.03 -3.50 -13.46
N LYS A 210 3.90 -4.77 -13.04
CA LYS A 210 4.85 -5.82 -13.39
C LYS A 210 4.16 -7.07 -13.88
N LEU A 211 4.75 -7.65 -14.91
CA LEU A 211 4.34 -8.92 -15.51
C LEU A 211 5.42 -9.96 -15.22
N TYR A 212 5.01 -11.19 -14.99
CA TYR A 212 5.95 -12.28 -14.77
C TYR A 212 5.41 -13.61 -15.25
N SER A 213 6.29 -14.42 -15.82
CA SER A 213 5.96 -15.74 -16.34
C SER A 213 7.22 -16.61 -16.43
N HIS A 214 7.02 -17.92 -16.29
CA HIS A 214 8.04 -18.92 -16.61
C HIS A 214 8.07 -19.23 -18.11
N ASP A 215 7.00 -18.89 -18.84
CA ASP A 215 6.84 -19.03 -20.28
C ASP A 215 7.19 -17.70 -20.97
N PRO A 216 8.29 -17.65 -21.75
CA PRO A 216 8.70 -16.45 -22.47
C PRO A 216 7.69 -15.95 -23.50
N LEU A 217 6.94 -16.84 -24.16
CA LEU A 217 5.98 -16.42 -25.18
C LEU A 217 4.82 -15.66 -24.53
N ALA A 218 4.27 -16.19 -23.43
CA ALA A 218 3.24 -15.52 -22.66
C ALA A 218 3.71 -14.16 -22.11
N LEU A 219 4.98 -14.06 -21.69
CA LEU A 219 5.54 -12.79 -21.21
C LEU A 219 5.69 -11.76 -22.34
N GLN A 220 6.19 -12.17 -23.51
CA GLN A 220 6.30 -11.29 -24.68
C GLN A 220 4.93 -10.80 -25.15
N MET A 221 3.93 -11.69 -25.24
CA MET A 221 2.54 -11.30 -25.55
C MET A 221 2.00 -10.25 -24.56
N GLY A 222 2.33 -10.41 -23.27
CA GLY A 222 1.97 -9.44 -22.24
C GLY A 222 2.65 -8.09 -22.43
N ILE A 223 3.95 -8.07 -22.79
CA ILE A 223 4.71 -6.84 -23.07
C ILE A 223 4.10 -6.11 -24.28
N ASP A 224 3.83 -6.83 -25.36
CA ASP A 224 3.27 -6.26 -26.60
C ASP A 224 1.88 -5.68 -26.35
N LEU A 225 1.06 -6.35 -25.54
CA LEU A 225 -0.25 -5.85 -25.13
C LEU A 225 -0.14 -4.55 -24.31
N VAL A 226 0.83 -4.45 -23.39
CA VAL A 226 1.06 -3.22 -22.62
C VAL A 226 1.49 -2.08 -23.54
N GLU A 227 2.40 -2.32 -24.49
CA GLU A 227 2.86 -1.31 -25.45
C GLU A 227 1.73 -0.82 -26.37
N SER A 228 0.98 -1.75 -26.98
CA SER A 228 -0.17 -1.42 -27.82
C SER A 228 -1.22 -0.64 -27.03
N TRP A 229 -1.57 -1.11 -25.83
CA TRP A 229 -2.56 -0.41 -25.00
C TRP A 229 -2.09 0.99 -24.60
N ALA A 230 -0.80 1.15 -24.26
CA ALA A 230 -0.20 2.43 -23.90
C ALA A 230 -0.31 3.44 -25.06
N SER A 231 -0.03 2.98 -26.28
CA SER A 231 -0.20 3.76 -27.51
C SER A 231 -1.67 4.16 -27.72
N ASP A 232 -2.59 3.19 -27.69
CA ASP A 232 -4.02 3.40 -27.95
C ASP A 232 -4.68 4.35 -26.94
N ASN A 233 -4.15 4.40 -25.71
CA ASN A 233 -4.71 5.20 -24.62
C ASN A 233 -3.93 6.49 -24.36
N SER A 234 -2.98 6.86 -25.24
CA SER A 234 -2.13 8.06 -25.08
C SER A 234 -1.43 8.13 -23.71
N LEU A 235 -1.01 6.99 -23.17
CA LEU A 235 -0.31 6.88 -21.89
C LEU A 235 1.10 6.28 -22.12
N PRO A 236 2.07 7.08 -22.59
CA PRO A 236 3.32 6.56 -23.12
C PRO A 236 4.21 5.91 -22.05
N LEU A 237 4.83 4.79 -22.40
CA LEU A 237 5.81 4.10 -21.56
C LEU A 237 7.18 4.80 -21.57
N ALA A 238 7.86 4.73 -20.44
CA ALA A 238 9.27 5.05 -20.33
C ALA A 238 10.09 3.80 -20.65
N HIS A 239 10.28 3.49 -21.93
CA HIS A 239 11.02 2.31 -22.39
C HIS A 239 12.39 2.16 -21.71
N SER A 240 13.14 3.25 -21.55
CA SER A 240 14.46 3.24 -20.88
C SER A 240 14.44 2.93 -19.38
N LYS A 241 13.26 2.95 -18.75
CA LYS A 241 13.05 2.55 -17.35
C LYS A 241 12.36 1.19 -17.22
N THR A 242 11.94 0.61 -18.34
CA THR A 242 11.40 -0.75 -18.35
C THR A 242 12.56 -1.70 -18.05
N ALA A 243 12.39 -2.57 -17.06
CA ALA A 243 13.47 -3.39 -16.55
C ALA A 243 13.09 -4.86 -16.53
N LEU A 244 13.99 -5.73 -17.00
CA LEU A 244 13.85 -7.17 -16.95
C LEU A 244 14.66 -7.73 -15.77
N LEU A 245 13.99 -8.39 -14.83
CA LEU A 245 14.62 -9.14 -13.75
C LEU A 245 14.47 -10.64 -14.01
N ARG A 246 15.60 -11.31 -14.26
CA ARG A 246 15.64 -12.75 -14.50
C ARG A 246 15.88 -13.49 -13.19
N LEU A 247 15.00 -14.45 -12.87
CA LEU A 247 15.05 -15.25 -11.66
C LEU A 247 15.28 -16.74 -12.00
N GLY A 248 15.91 -17.45 -11.07
CA GLY A 248 16.07 -18.90 -11.11
C GLY A 248 17.35 -19.39 -11.80
N PRO A 249 17.87 -20.56 -11.41
CA PRO A 249 19.15 -21.08 -11.89
C PRO A 249 19.14 -21.60 -13.33
N ARG A 250 17.95 -21.86 -13.93
CA ARG A 250 17.81 -22.42 -15.29
C ARG A 250 17.20 -21.43 -16.27
N ASN A 251 17.48 -20.13 -16.08
CA ASN A 251 16.94 -19.11 -16.96
C ASN A 251 17.64 -19.15 -18.33
N SER A 252 16.89 -19.40 -19.41
CA SER A 252 17.39 -19.48 -20.78
C SER A 252 17.83 -18.14 -21.36
N SER A 253 17.69 -17.04 -20.62
CA SER A 253 18.06 -15.70 -21.04
C SER A 253 17.35 -15.23 -22.31
N HIS A 254 16.07 -15.61 -22.46
CA HIS A 254 15.24 -15.22 -23.59
C HIS A 254 15.25 -13.69 -23.79
N PRO A 255 15.48 -13.20 -25.03
CA PRO A 255 15.42 -11.78 -25.33
C PRO A 255 13.97 -11.31 -25.42
N TYR A 256 13.63 -10.23 -24.70
CA TYR A 256 12.32 -9.58 -24.81
C TYR A 256 12.48 -8.22 -25.47
N THR A 257 11.48 -7.82 -26.25
CA THR A 257 11.46 -6.51 -26.91
C THR A 257 10.22 -5.71 -26.52
N ILE A 258 10.34 -4.38 -26.52
CA ILE A 258 9.24 -3.43 -26.31
C ILE A 258 9.34 -2.33 -27.35
N GLY A 259 8.29 -2.14 -28.15
CA GLY A 259 8.31 -1.18 -29.27
C GLY A 259 9.47 -1.40 -30.25
N GLY A 260 9.88 -2.66 -30.45
CA GLY A 260 11.02 -3.03 -31.30
C GLY A 260 12.41 -2.88 -30.65
N SER A 261 12.51 -2.34 -29.44
CA SER A 261 13.78 -2.20 -28.70
C SER A 261 13.98 -3.34 -27.69
N LEU A 262 15.21 -3.83 -27.51
CA LEU A 262 15.52 -4.86 -26.52
C LEU A 262 15.34 -4.33 -25.08
N ILE A 263 14.76 -5.13 -24.19
CA ILE A 263 14.67 -4.81 -22.76
C ILE A 263 15.93 -5.32 -22.05
N ASP A 264 16.67 -4.41 -21.43
CA ASP A 264 17.88 -4.77 -20.69
C ASP A 264 17.57 -5.54 -19.40
N SER A 265 18.32 -6.62 -19.20
CA SER A 265 18.29 -7.35 -17.94
C SER A 265 19.06 -6.60 -16.85
N VAL A 266 18.50 -6.51 -15.65
CA VAL A 266 19.12 -5.84 -14.51
C VAL A 266 19.39 -6.83 -13.37
N ASP A 267 20.49 -6.60 -12.66
CA ASP A 267 20.84 -7.39 -11.46
C ASP A 267 20.07 -6.95 -10.20
N SER A 268 19.38 -5.81 -10.26
CA SER A 268 18.48 -5.37 -9.21
C SER A 268 17.49 -4.34 -9.74
N VAL A 269 16.24 -4.45 -9.28
CA VAL A 269 15.16 -3.50 -9.60
C VAL A 269 14.54 -2.96 -8.31
N ARG A 270 14.02 -1.72 -8.37
CA ARG A 270 13.27 -1.13 -7.26
C ARG A 270 11.77 -1.42 -7.44
N ASP A 271 11.18 -2.13 -6.49
CA ASP A 271 9.77 -2.55 -6.51
C ASP A 271 9.10 -2.13 -5.19
N LEU A 272 8.15 -1.19 -5.28
CA LEU A 272 7.45 -0.57 -4.13
C LEU A 272 8.38 -0.16 -2.98
N GLY A 273 9.58 0.33 -3.31
CA GLY A 273 10.58 0.79 -2.35
C GLY A 273 11.62 -0.26 -1.91
N LEU A 274 11.45 -1.54 -2.25
CA LEU A 274 12.44 -2.58 -2.01
C LEU A 274 13.39 -2.73 -3.20
N LEU A 275 14.64 -3.12 -2.94
CA LEU A 275 15.55 -3.57 -4.00
C LEU A 275 15.45 -5.09 -4.11
N ILE A 276 14.93 -5.57 -5.23
CA ILE A 276 14.79 -7.00 -5.52
C ILE A 276 15.99 -7.43 -6.38
N GLU A 277 16.60 -8.55 -6.01
CA GLU A 277 17.75 -9.16 -6.70
C GLU A 277 17.36 -10.56 -7.20
N PRO A 278 18.03 -11.12 -8.24
CA PRO A 278 17.72 -12.43 -8.81
C PRO A 278 17.63 -13.60 -7.81
N ASN A 279 18.39 -13.51 -6.73
CA ASN A 279 18.44 -14.54 -5.68
C ASN A 279 17.37 -14.37 -4.58
N LEU A 280 16.56 -13.29 -4.64
CA LEU A 280 15.54 -12.95 -3.65
C LEU A 280 16.05 -12.91 -2.19
N LYS A 281 17.35 -12.59 -1.98
CA LYS A 281 17.98 -12.47 -0.65
C LYS A 281 17.92 -11.06 -0.06
N PHE A 282 17.58 -10.05 -0.87
CA PHE A 282 17.46 -8.64 -0.44
C PHE A 282 18.72 -8.06 0.22
N THR A 283 19.90 -8.54 -0.17
CA THR A 283 21.17 -8.14 0.44
C THR A 283 21.47 -6.67 0.19
N ARG A 284 21.31 -6.21 -1.06
CA ARG A 284 21.47 -4.79 -1.42
C ARG A 284 20.46 -3.91 -0.69
N HIS A 285 19.20 -4.33 -0.60
CA HIS A 285 18.17 -3.59 0.13
C HIS A 285 18.53 -3.42 1.61
N ILE A 286 18.85 -4.52 2.31
CA ILE A 286 19.19 -4.50 3.74
C ILE A 286 20.41 -3.62 4.01
N ASN A 287 21.47 -3.75 3.21
CA ASN A 287 22.67 -2.93 3.37
C ASN A 287 22.35 -1.44 3.22
N ARG A 288 21.55 -1.07 2.22
CA ARG A 288 21.11 0.31 1.99
C ARG A 288 20.26 0.85 3.13
N ALA A 289 19.26 0.09 3.58
CA ALA A 289 18.37 0.47 4.67
C ALA A 289 19.14 0.70 5.98
N VAL A 290 20.06 -0.21 6.32
CA VAL A 290 20.93 -0.10 7.50
C VAL A 290 21.87 1.09 7.41
N ALA A 291 22.50 1.33 6.24
CA ALA A 291 23.37 2.48 6.04
C ALA A 291 22.62 3.81 6.21
N LEU A 292 21.42 3.92 5.62
CA LEU A 292 20.55 5.09 5.77
C LEU A 292 20.09 5.29 7.22
N ALA A 293 19.74 4.22 7.92
CA ALA A 293 19.35 4.27 9.32
C ALA A 293 20.49 4.73 10.23
N LEU A 294 21.71 4.26 9.99
CA LEU A 294 22.92 4.71 10.71
C LEU A 294 23.28 6.16 10.39
N LEU A 295 23.16 6.57 9.12
CA LEU A 295 23.37 7.96 8.73
C LEU A 295 22.37 8.88 9.45
N ARG A 296 21.08 8.52 9.42
CA ARG A 296 20.02 9.28 10.09
C ARG A 296 20.22 9.33 11.60
N SER A 297 20.61 8.21 12.20
CA SER A 297 21.01 8.11 13.61
C SER A 297 22.10 9.11 13.97
N LYS A 298 23.19 9.16 13.18
CA LYS A 298 24.31 10.09 13.39
C LYS A 298 23.87 11.55 13.23
N GLN A 299 23.04 11.86 12.23
CA GLN A 299 22.50 13.20 12.02
C GLN A 299 21.66 13.67 13.21
N LEU A 300 20.73 12.85 13.70
CA LEU A 300 19.90 13.18 14.87
C LEU A 300 20.76 13.42 16.12
N LEU A 301 21.74 12.55 16.36
CA LEU A 301 22.66 12.73 17.47
C LEU A 301 23.52 14.00 17.28
N LYS A 302 23.89 14.38 16.07
CA LYS A 302 24.63 15.63 15.84
C LYS A 302 23.75 16.87 16.07
N SER A 303 22.52 16.86 15.57
CA SER A 303 21.62 18.01 15.58
C SER A 303 20.96 18.27 16.93
N PHE A 304 20.72 17.23 17.73
CA PHE A 304 20.01 17.37 18.99
C PHE A 304 20.88 17.02 20.21
N LYS A 305 20.86 17.92 21.20
CA LYS A 305 21.47 17.74 22.51
C LYS A 305 20.37 17.71 23.57
N SER A 306 20.25 16.61 24.30
CA SER A 306 19.29 16.43 25.38
C SER A 306 19.85 15.42 26.37
N ASN A 307 19.42 15.50 27.62
CA ASN A 307 19.70 14.50 28.66
C ASN A 307 18.53 13.53 28.86
N SER A 308 17.48 13.62 28.03
CA SER A 308 16.31 12.73 28.11
C SER A 308 16.45 11.55 27.14
N PRO A 309 16.57 10.30 27.64
CA PRO A 309 16.54 9.12 26.79
C PRO A 309 15.24 9.02 25.98
N GLN A 310 14.11 9.41 26.59
CA GLN A 310 12.79 9.32 25.98
C GLN A 310 12.66 10.23 24.74
N PHE A 311 13.26 11.41 24.79
CA PHE A 311 13.32 12.30 23.63
C PHE A 311 14.06 11.65 22.45
N TYR A 312 15.21 11.01 22.69
CA TYR A 312 15.93 10.32 21.62
C TYR A 312 15.20 9.06 21.13
N ILE A 313 14.52 8.33 22.01
CA ILE A 313 13.66 7.20 21.62
C ILE A 313 12.56 7.68 20.67
N PHE A 314 11.92 8.82 20.97
CA PHE A 314 10.94 9.43 20.08
C PHE A 314 11.55 9.73 18.71
N LEU A 315 12.71 10.38 18.65
CA LEU A 315 13.40 10.64 17.38
C LEU A 315 13.75 9.37 16.61
N PHE A 316 14.20 8.31 17.31
CA PHE A 316 14.53 7.03 16.69
C PHE A 316 13.30 6.37 16.07
N LYS A 317 12.21 6.28 16.84
CA LYS A 317 10.94 5.68 16.40
C LYS A 317 10.35 6.45 15.21
N THR A 318 10.54 7.77 15.16
CA THR A 318 10.00 8.62 14.09
C THR A 318 10.84 8.61 12.81
N TYR A 319 12.17 8.68 12.90
CA TYR A 319 13.01 8.94 11.73
C TYR A 319 13.94 7.78 11.33
N VAL A 320 14.30 6.90 12.25
CA VAL A 320 15.27 5.82 11.99
C VAL A 320 14.56 4.50 11.78
N LEU A 321 13.63 4.18 12.68
CA LEU A 321 12.94 2.90 12.70
C LEU A 321 12.15 2.61 11.40
N PRO A 322 11.41 3.57 10.81
CA PRO A 322 10.66 3.31 9.57
C PRO A 322 11.56 2.91 8.40
N LEU A 323 12.83 3.36 8.38
CA LEU A 323 13.79 3.03 7.32
C LEU A 323 14.15 1.54 7.28
N VAL A 324 14.05 0.85 8.43
CA VAL A 324 14.41 -0.57 8.59
C VAL A 324 13.18 -1.46 8.76
N GLU A 325 12.03 -0.90 9.17
CA GLU A 325 10.78 -1.64 9.33
C GLU A 325 9.91 -1.67 8.07
N TYR A 326 10.04 -0.69 7.15
CA TYR A 326 9.24 -0.62 5.93
C TYR A 326 9.33 -1.93 5.13
N CYS A 327 8.18 -2.58 4.91
CA CYS A 327 8.05 -3.87 4.22
C CYS A 327 8.97 -5.00 4.75
N SER A 328 9.41 -4.93 6.01
CA SER A 328 10.31 -5.93 6.62
C SER A 328 9.73 -7.34 6.73
N VAL A 329 8.42 -7.48 6.55
CA VAL A 329 7.72 -8.76 6.40
C VAL A 329 8.14 -9.56 5.16
N VAL A 330 8.66 -8.87 4.13
CA VAL A 330 9.10 -9.46 2.85
C VAL A 330 10.55 -9.94 2.94
N TYR A 331 11.45 -9.11 3.49
CA TYR A 331 12.89 -9.40 3.60
C TYR A 331 13.27 -9.83 5.03
N SER A 332 12.68 -10.92 5.53
CA SER A 332 12.99 -11.42 6.88
C SER A 332 14.01 -12.57 6.80
N PRO A 333 15.34 -12.28 6.83
CA PRO A 333 16.34 -13.32 6.72
C PRO A 333 16.39 -14.19 7.99
N PRO A 334 16.91 -15.43 7.90
CA PRO A 334 16.95 -16.34 9.03
C PRO A 334 17.65 -15.74 10.26
N PRO A 335 17.23 -16.13 11.48
CA PRO A 335 17.80 -15.71 12.75
C PRO A 335 19.33 -15.64 12.84
N SER A 336 19.99 -16.69 12.35
CA SER A 336 21.44 -16.91 12.40
C SER A 336 22.20 -16.24 11.27
N SER A 337 21.50 -15.57 10.34
CA SER A 337 22.14 -14.99 9.17
C SER A 337 22.88 -13.69 9.51
N LYS A 338 23.99 -13.45 8.79
CA LYS A 338 24.72 -12.17 8.84
C LYS A 338 23.82 -10.97 8.54
N LEU A 339 22.81 -11.15 7.67
CA LEU A 339 21.85 -10.11 7.32
C LEU A 339 20.90 -9.77 8.48
N ALA A 340 20.44 -10.76 9.24
CA ALA A 340 19.61 -10.52 10.43
C ALA A 340 20.38 -9.72 11.49
N HIS A 341 21.66 -10.03 11.70
CA HIS A 341 22.53 -9.25 12.59
C HIS A 341 22.75 -7.82 12.11
N LYS A 342 22.91 -7.61 10.79
CA LYS A 342 23.03 -6.26 10.21
C LYS A 342 21.80 -5.40 10.46
N LEU A 343 20.60 -5.97 10.36
CA LEU A 343 19.34 -5.25 10.66
C LEU A 343 19.24 -4.79 12.12
N GLU A 344 19.92 -5.46 13.04
CA GLU A 344 19.97 -5.08 14.46
C GLU A 344 20.94 -3.92 14.74
N THR A 345 21.91 -3.69 13.85
CA THR A 345 23.00 -2.73 14.03
C THR A 345 22.55 -1.29 14.30
N PRO A 346 21.56 -0.72 13.58
CA PRO A 346 21.10 0.65 13.87
C PRO A 346 20.57 0.81 15.29
N LEU A 347 19.77 -0.16 15.77
CA LEU A 347 19.23 -0.15 17.13
C LEU A 347 20.35 -0.33 18.18
N ARG A 348 21.28 -1.25 17.95
CA ARG A 348 22.46 -1.46 18.82
C ARG A 348 23.33 -0.21 18.92
N PHE A 349 23.57 0.46 17.80
CA PHE A 349 24.35 1.69 17.75
C PHE A 349 23.64 2.82 18.50
N PHE A 350 22.36 3.07 18.16
CA PHE A 350 21.60 4.21 18.67
C PHE A 350 21.36 4.10 20.18
N SER A 351 20.88 2.94 20.67
CA SER A 351 20.68 2.69 22.10
C SER A 351 21.95 2.87 22.93
N ARG A 352 23.12 2.45 22.41
CA ARG A 352 24.41 2.67 23.09
C ARG A 352 24.71 4.15 23.22
N LYS A 353 24.53 4.90 22.13
CA LYS A 353 24.89 6.32 22.09
C LYS A 353 23.95 7.21 22.91
N ILE A 354 22.67 6.87 23.01
CA ILE A 354 21.74 7.57 23.90
C ILE A 354 22.20 7.48 25.35
N LEU A 355 22.41 6.25 25.84
CA LEU A 355 22.77 6.01 27.24
C LEU A 355 24.12 6.61 27.60
N GLN A 356 25.10 6.54 26.68
CA GLN A 356 26.38 7.25 26.83
C GLN A 356 26.22 8.77 26.98
N ARG A 357 25.26 9.38 26.28
CA ARG A 357 25.01 10.83 26.37
C ARG A 357 24.22 11.23 27.60
N CYS A 358 23.39 10.32 28.10
CA CYS A 358 22.59 10.54 29.30
C CYS A 358 23.35 10.10 30.57
N ASN A 359 24.67 9.96 30.49
CA ASN A 359 25.56 9.57 31.60
C ASN A 359 25.13 8.27 32.32
N THR A 360 24.55 7.32 31.58
CA THR A 360 24.17 6.02 32.12
C THR A 360 25.36 5.05 32.03
N PRO A 361 25.62 4.23 33.06
CA PRO A 361 26.71 3.25 33.03
C PRO A 361 26.57 2.25 31.87
N TYR A 362 27.70 1.66 31.48
CA TYR A 362 27.71 0.61 30.47
C TYR A 362 26.87 -0.58 30.93
N CYS A 363 26.01 -1.09 30.06
CA CYS A 363 25.18 -2.26 30.31
C CYS A 363 25.03 -3.12 29.04
N SER A 364 24.60 -4.37 29.22
CA SER A 364 24.46 -5.33 28.13
C SER A 364 23.41 -4.87 27.10
N TYR A 365 23.40 -5.45 25.89
CA TYR A 365 22.39 -5.05 24.92
C TYR A 365 20.95 -5.31 25.39
N SER A 366 20.73 -6.43 26.10
CA SER A 366 19.44 -6.77 26.68
C SER A 366 18.98 -5.72 27.70
N ASP A 367 19.88 -5.33 28.61
CA ASP A 367 19.60 -4.32 29.64
C ASP A 367 19.29 -2.96 29.02
N ARG A 368 20.02 -2.58 27.97
CA ARG A 368 19.75 -1.33 27.23
C ARG A 368 18.35 -1.29 26.64
N LEU A 369 17.90 -2.39 26.04
CA LEU A 369 16.56 -2.46 25.48
C LEU A 369 15.48 -2.49 26.57
N SER A 370 15.76 -3.13 27.71
CA SER A 370 14.88 -3.12 28.88
C SER A 370 14.72 -1.70 29.45
N GLN A 371 15.82 -1.00 29.73
CA GLN A 371 15.83 0.36 30.26
C GLN A 371 15.15 1.38 29.33
N LEU A 372 15.31 1.22 28.02
CA LEU A 372 14.76 2.13 27.00
C LEU A 372 13.33 1.76 26.57
N ASP A 373 12.74 0.72 27.15
CA ASP A 373 11.48 0.13 26.71
C ASP A 373 11.41 -0.10 25.19
N LEU A 374 12.45 -0.77 24.65
CA LEU A 374 12.56 -1.14 23.24
C LEU A 374 12.47 -2.65 23.03
N PHE A 375 12.02 -3.04 21.83
CA PHE A 375 12.02 -4.41 21.32
C PHE A 375 13.13 -4.56 20.30
N SER A 376 13.75 -5.74 20.23
CA SER A 376 14.75 -6.04 19.20
C SER A 376 14.18 -5.92 17.80
N MET A 377 15.04 -5.66 16.80
CA MET A 377 14.57 -5.58 15.41
C MET A 377 14.03 -6.93 14.94
N ARG A 378 14.59 -8.03 15.45
CA ARG A 378 14.05 -9.39 15.27
C ARG A 378 12.61 -9.49 15.75
N HIS A 379 12.35 -9.14 17.02
CA HIS A 379 11.01 -9.21 17.61
C HIS A 379 10.00 -8.44 16.76
N ARG A 380 10.36 -7.22 16.37
CA ARG A 380 9.50 -6.32 15.57
C ARG A 380 9.12 -6.91 14.22
N ARG A 381 10.10 -7.49 13.50
CA ARG A 381 9.84 -8.15 12.20
C ARG A 381 8.93 -9.37 12.35
N LEU A 382 9.22 -10.22 13.34
CA LEU A 382 8.40 -11.42 13.57
C LEU A 382 6.96 -11.04 13.93
N LYS A 383 6.78 -10.06 14.82
CA LYS A 383 5.47 -9.52 15.17
C LYS A 383 4.75 -8.98 13.93
N ALA A 384 5.43 -8.22 13.07
CA ALA A 384 4.84 -7.71 11.83
C ALA A 384 4.42 -8.83 10.87
N GLN A 385 5.19 -9.91 10.75
CA GLN A 385 4.84 -11.07 9.93
C GLN A 385 3.60 -11.80 10.45
N LEU A 386 3.52 -12.04 11.77
CA LEU A 386 2.38 -12.71 12.41
C LEU A 386 1.11 -11.85 12.34
N LEU A 387 1.23 -10.53 12.54
CA LEU A 387 0.10 -9.61 12.38
C LEU A 387 -0.38 -9.53 10.94
N LEU A 388 0.52 -9.53 9.96
CA LEU A 388 0.13 -9.60 8.56
C LEU A 388 -0.62 -10.90 8.27
N LEU A 389 -0.08 -12.05 8.69
CA LEU A 389 -0.74 -13.35 8.51
C LEU A 389 -2.14 -13.38 9.16
N TYR A 390 -2.26 -12.86 10.39
CA TYR A 390 -3.56 -12.72 11.07
C TYR A 390 -4.53 -11.91 10.20
N ASN A 391 -4.10 -10.73 9.73
CA ASN A 391 -4.93 -9.85 8.91
C ASN A 391 -5.33 -10.48 7.57
N LEU A 392 -4.48 -11.34 6.98
CA LEU A 392 -4.83 -12.11 5.78
C LEU A 392 -5.96 -13.10 6.08
N ILE A 393 -5.85 -13.85 7.18
CA ILE A 393 -6.82 -14.89 7.56
C ILE A 393 -8.20 -14.31 7.86
N ILE A 394 -8.26 -13.19 8.60
CA ILE A 394 -9.55 -12.53 8.93
C ILE A 394 -10.10 -11.66 7.80
N GLY A 395 -9.42 -11.58 6.65
CA GLY A 395 -9.83 -10.72 5.52
C GLY A 395 -9.73 -9.22 5.80
N ALA A 396 -8.91 -8.82 6.77
CA ALA A 396 -8.57 -7.41 7.04
C ALA A 396 -7.48 -6.88 6.09
N SER A 397 -6.71 -7.77 5.48
CA SER A 397 -5.76 -7.48 4.41
C SER A 397 -6.05 -8.38 3.22
N TYR A 398 -5.99 -7.81 2.02
CA TYR A 398 -6.30 -8.51 0.78
C TYR A 398 -5.07 -9.26 0.27
N PHE A 399 -5.31 -10.50 -0.18
CA PHE A 399 -4.33 -11.37 -0.80
C PHE A 399 -5.05 -12.20 -1.87
N PRO A 400 -4.68 -12.10 -3.15
CA PRO A 400 -5.28 -12.92 -4.20
C PRO A 400 -5.03 -14.40 -3.95
N SER A 401 -6.08 -15.22 -4.07
CA SER A 401 -6.01 -16.68 -4.00
C SER A 401 -5.29 -17.21 -2.73
N LEU A 402 -5.64 -16.67 -1.55
CA LEU A 402 -5.01 -17.06 -0.27
C LEU A 402 -5.12 -18.57 0.00
N GLU A 403 -6.20 -19.17 -0.46
CA GLU A 403 -6.52 -20.60 -0.36
C GLU A 403 -5.53 -21.51 -1.09
N THR A 404 -4.69 -21.01 -1.99
CA THR A 404 -3.61 -21.79 -2.63
C THR A 404 -2.36 -21.87 -1.76
N HIS A 405 -2.28 -21.06 -0.70
CA HIS A 405 -1.14 -20.97 0.19
C HIS A 405 -1.41 -21.53 1.59
N VAL A 406 -2.59 -21.20 2.14
CA VAL A 406 -2.94 -21.53 3.52
C VAL A 406 -4.42 -21.88 3.64
N ARG A 407 -4.72 -22.84 4.51
CA ARG A 407 -6.07 -23.26 4.87
C ARG A 407 -6.19 -23.43 6.38
N LEU A 408 -7.36 -23.14 6.94
CA LEU A 408 -7.67 -23.42 8.34
C LEU A 408 -7.83 -24.92 8.55
N SER A 409 -7.32 -25.41 9.69
CA SER A 409 -7.56 -26.78 10.14
C SER A 409 -9.03 -26.95 10.55
N SER A 410 -9.61 -28.11 10.29
CA SER A 410 -10.97 -28.47 10.70
C SER A 410 -11.10 -28.85 12.19
N SER A 411 -10.01 -28.72 12.97
CA SER A 411 -9.98 -29.11 14.37
C SER A 411 -10.74 -28.13 15.27
N SER A 412 -11.82 -28.58 15.89
CA SER A 412 -12.56 -27.82 16.91
C SER A 412 -11.72 -27.51 18.15
N ARG A 413 -10.74 -28.35 18.48
CA ARG A 413 -9.83 -28.15 19.62
C ARG A 413 -8.73 -27.13 19.34
N ARG A 414 -8.44 -26.84 18.07
CA ARG A 414 -7.38 -25.91 17.63
C ARG A 414 -7.88 -25.00 16.51
N PRO A 415 -8.81 -24.09 16.82
CA PRO A 415 -9.55 -23.31 15.82
C PRO A 415 -8.68 -22.32 15.03
N MET A 416 -7.50 -21.96 15.55
CA MET A 416 -6.55 -21.08 14.85
C MET A 416 -5.45 -21.85 14.11
N SER A 417 -5.45 -23.18 14.11
CA SER A 417 -4.40 -23.95 13.45
C SER A 417 -4.48 -23.80 11.93
N LEU A 418 -3.32 -23.54 11.31
CA LEU A 418 -3.18 -23.33 9.88
C LEU A 418 -2.40 -24.47 9.23
N ILE A 419 -2.83 -24.87 8.04
CA ILE A 419 -2.14 -25.84 7.21
C ILE A 419 -1.52 -25.08 6.03
N CYS A 420 -0.20 -25.16 5.91
CA CYS A 420 0.55 -24.63 4.76
C CYS A 420 0.44 -25.62 3.59
N ILE A 421 0.00 -25.15 2.43
CA ILE A 421 -0.21 -26.03 1.26
C ILE A 421 1.12 -26.43 0.61
N ASN A 422 2.06 -25.50 0.51
CA ASN A 422 3.37 -25.73 -0.08
C ASN A 422 4.51 -25.56 0.95
N PRO A 423 4.64 -26.48 1.95
CA PRO A 423 5.60 -26.32 3.05
C PRO A 423 7.07 -26.38 2.60
N ASN A 424 7.36 -27.07 1.49
CA ASN A 424 8.71 -27.21 0.96
C ASN A 424 9.17 -26.00 0.13
N CYS A 425 8.25 -25.11 -0.23
CA CYS A 425 8.57 -23.87 -0.94
C CYS A 425 8.88 -22.79 0.10
N SER A 426 10.14 -22.33 0.16
CA SER A 426 10.62 -21.33 1.12
C SER A 426 10.02 -19.93 0.86
N ASN A 427 8.72 -19.77 1.07
CA ASN A 427 7.94 -18.54 0.94
C ASN A 427 7.50 -17.97 2.31
N PHE A 428 6.75 -16.86 2.31
CA PHE A 428 6.25 -16.22 3.53
C PHE A 428 5.48 -17.20 4.43
N PHE A 429 4.54 -17.97 3.86
CA PHE A 429 3.67 -18.87 4.60
C PHE A 429 4.43 -20.03 5.23
N SER A 430 5.31 -20.71 4.47
CA SER A 430 6.15 -21.81 4.97
C SER A 430 7.03 -21.40 6.16
N THR A 431 7.43 -20.12 6.22
CA THR A 431 8.30 -19.59 7.28
C THR A 431 7.51 -19.17 8.52
N VAL A 432 6.31 -18.59 8.34
CA VAL A 432 5.55 -17.96 9.42
C VAL A 432 4.53 -18.90 10.06
N ILE A 433 3.91 -19.81 9.28
CA ILE A 433 2.88 -20.74 9.78
C ILE A 433 3.38 -21.67 10.90
N PRO A 434 4.60 -22.24 10.85
CA PRO A 434 5.10 -23.06 11.96
C PRO A 434 5.16 -22.29 13.28
N ILE A 435 5.59 -21.02 13.24
CA ILE A 435 5.66 -20.16 14.41
C ILE A 435 4.25 -19.80 14.89
N TRP A 436 3.35 -19.48 13.97
CA TRP A 436 1.93 -19.25 14.28
C TRP A 436 1.31 -20.44 15.01
N ASN A 437 1.47 -21.65 14.48
CA ASN A 437 0.87 -22.86 15.05
C ASN A 437 1.46 -23.17 16.43
N ALA A 438 2.75 -22.92 16.65
CA ALA A 438 3.36 -23.05 17.97
C ALA A 438 2.76 -22.05 18.99
N LEU A 439 2.50 -20.81 18.59
CA LEU A 439 1.91 -19.78 19.44
C LEU A 439 0.43 -20.01 19.74
N THR A 440 -0.31 -20.61 18.79
CA THR A 440 -1.77 -20.75 18.86
C THR A 440 -2.24 -22.13 19.30
N ILE A 441 -1.33 -23.06 19.61
CA ILE A 441 -1.64 -24.48 19.87
C ILE A 441 -2.63 -24.70 21.03
N ASN A 442 -2.57 -23.85 22.05
CA ASN A 442 -3.39 -23.94 23.26
C ASN A 442 -4.51 -22.88 23.31
N VAL A 443 -4.80 -22.24 22.18
CA VAL A 443 -5.81 -21.18 22.11
C VAL A 443 -7.19 -21.81 21.85
N PRO A 444 -8.18 -21.64 22.75
CA PRO A 444 -9.43 -22.42 22.72
C PRO A 444 -10.48 -21.89 21.73
N HIS A 445 -10.35 -20.66 21.23
CA HIS A 445 -11.27 -20.03 20.28
C HIS A 445 -10.50 -19.14 19.31
N PHE A 446 -11.13 -18.69 18.22
CA PHE A 446 -10.48 -17.76 17.31
C PHE A 446 -10.40 -16.37 17.96
N LEU A 447 -9.19 -15.89 18.24
CA LEU A 447 -8.97 -14.62 18.94
C LEU A 447 -9.39 -13.42 18.11
N CYS A 448 -9.91 -12.39 18.77
CA CYS A 448 -10.10 -11.08 18.14
C CYS A 448 -8.76 -10.33 17.98
N PRO A 449 -8.71 -9.21 17.23
CA PRO A 449 -7.44 -8.52 16.95
C PRO A 449 -6.69 -8.04 18.21
N SER A 450 -7.43 -7.63 19.25
CA SER A 450 -6.83 -7.14 20.50
C SER A 450 -6.22 -8.28 21.32
N GLU A 451 -6.93 -9.40 21.44
CA GLU A 451 -6.47 -10.61 22.12
C GLU A 451 -5.26 -11.22 21.40
N PHE A 452 -5.28 -11.27 20.07
CA PHE A 452 -4.15 -11.78 19.30
C PHE A 452 -2.90 -10.91 19.52
N ASN A 453 -3.05 -9.58 19.52
CA ASN A 453 -1.90 -8.70 19.81
C ASN A 453 -1.37 -8.91 21.24
N SER A 454 -2.24 -9.12 22.23
CA SER A 454 -1.84 -9.46 23.61
C SER A 454 -1.11 -10.81 23.68
N LEU A 455 -1.59 -11.83 22.94
CA LEU A 455 -0.93 -13.12 22.82
C LEU A 455 0.52 -12.96 22.31
N LEU A 456 0.72 -12.15 21.26
CA LEU A 456 2.04 -11.90 20.69
C LEU A 456 2.97 -11.19 21.68
N VAL A 457 2.46 -10.23 22.46
CA VAL A 457 3.26 -9.52 23.47
C VAL A 457 3.73 -10.46 24.59
N ASN A 458 2.86 -11.39 25.00
CA ASN A 458 3.16 -12.29 26.12
C ASN A 458 4.06 -13.47 25.73
N ASN A 459 4.00 -13.93 24.47
CA ASN A 459 4.66 -15.18 24.06
C ASN A 459 5.90 -14.97 23.17
N ILE A 460 6.07 -13.79 22.57
CA ILE A 460 7.28 -13.51 21.77
C ILE A 460 8.32 -12.85 22.68
N ALA A 461 9.44 -13.54 22.87
CA ALA A 461 10.58 -13.00 23.60
C ALA A 461 10.96 -11.60 23.09
N ARG A 462 11.23 -10.70 24.03
CA ARG A 462 11.49 -9.28 23.77
C ARG A 462 12.83 -9.02 23.05
N PHE A 463 13.80 -9.92 23.21
CA PHE A 463 15.19 -9.76 22.79
C PHE A 463 15.61 -10.78 21.73
#